data_AF-A0A9C8N1A9-F1
#
_entry.id   AF-A0A9C8N1A9-F1
#
_cell.length_a   1.000
_cell.length_b   1.000
_cell.length_c   1.000
_cell.angle_alpha   90.00
_cell.angle_beta   90.00
_cell.angle_gamma   90.00
#
_symmetry.space_group_name_H-M   'P 1'
#
loop_
_entity.id
_entity.type
_entity.pdbx_description
1 polymer ?
#
loop_
_entity_poly.entity_id
_entity_poly.type
_entity_poly.pdbx_seq_one_letter_code
_entity_poly.pdbx_strand_id
1 'polypeptide(L)'
;MDKAAQTMIDNLHKNTGKTLEQWIAIVNKENFEKHVEIIKFLKGKHEFTHGFANLVAHKAKSTDAGSVENKDDLIVSQYQGKEHLKPIYEKLIKEILTFGNDIEIAPKKNYVSLRRKKQFAILNPAT
;
A
#
# COMPACT_ATOMS: atom_id res chain seq x y z
N MET A 1 -0.79 -6.08 12.59
CA MET A 1 -1.96 -6.09 11.69
C MET A 1 -3.17 -5.66 12.49
N ASP A 2 -4.00 -4.76 11.97
CA ASP A 2 -5.21 -4.28 12.65
C ASP A 2 -6.24 -5.40 12.89
N LYS A 3 -6.94 -5.33 14.03
CA LYS A 3 -7.96 -6.30 14.45
C LYS A 3 -9.09 -6.47 13.42
N ALA A 4 -9.44 -5.38 12.72
CA ALA A 4 -10.42 -5.38 11.64
C ALA A 4 -9.94 -6.19 10.41
N ALA A 5 -8.65 -6.12 10.08
CA ALA A 5 -8.08 -6.89 8.97
C ALA A 5 -8.09 -8.38 9.25
N GLN A 6 -7.80 -8.78 10.51
CA GLN A 6 -7.87 -10.18 10.92
C GLN A 6 -9.29 -10.74 10.80
N THR A 7 -10.29 -10.00 11.29
CA THR A 7 -11.71 -10.40 11.15
C THR A 7 -12.14 -10.55 9.69
N MET A 8 -11.66 -9.70 8.78
CA MET A 8 -11.94 -9.84 7.35
C MET A 8 -11.31 -11.10 6.74
N ILE A 9 -10.10 -11.48 7.17
CA ILE A 9 -9.41 -12.70 6.71
C ILE A 9 -10.14 -13.95 7.21
N ASP A 10 -10.55 -13.97 8.48
CA ASP A 10 -11.35 -15.05 9.05
C ASP A 10 -12.70 -15.20 8.33
N ASN A 11 -13.37 -14.08 8.06
CA ASN A 11 -14.63 -14.11 7.32
C ASN A 11 -14.44 -14.53 5.85
N LEU A 12 -13.33 -14.14 5.21
CA LEU A 12 -12.98 -14.61 3.87
C LEU A 12 -12.91 -16.14 3.86
N HIS A 13 -12.17 -16.74 4.80
CA HIS A 13 -12.04 -18.19 4.88
C HIS A 13 -13.39 -18.88 5.14
N LYS A 14 -14.21 -18.35 6.05
CA LYS A 14 -15.55 -18.89 6.33
C LYS A 14 -16.51 -18.83 5.14
N ASN A 15 -16.44 -17.78 4.33
CA ASN A 15 -17.37 -17.59 3.21
C ASN A 15 -16.91 -18.27 1.92
N THR A 16 -15.59 -18.42 1.73
CA THR A 16 -15.02 -18.90 0.47
C THR A 16 -14.37 -20.28 0.57
N GLY A 17 -14.24 -20.81 1.80
CA GLY A 17 -13.65 -22.13 2.08
C GLY A 17 -12.14 -22.23 1.83
N LYS A 18 -11.47 -21.13 1.49
CA LYS A 18 -10.02 -21.07 1.26
C LYS A 18 -9.39 -19.91 2.02
N THR A 19 -8.13 -20.09 2.40
CA THR A 19 -7.38 -19.03 3.06
C THR A 19 -6.99 -17.92 2.08
N LEU A 20 -6.64 -16.75 2.62
CA LEU A 20 -6.14 -15.64 1.82
C LEU A 20 -4.93 -16.05 0.95
N GLU A 21 -3.99 -16.82 1.51
CA GLU A 21 -2.79 -17.29 0.82
C GLU A 21 -3.12 -18.22 -0.35
N GLN A 22 -4.10 -19.10 -0.17
CA GLN A 22 -4.58 -19.98 -1.25
C GLN A 22 -5.23 -19.18 -2.37
N TRP A 23 -6.01 -18.15 -2.04
CA TRP A 23 -6.59 -17.27 -3.04
C TRP A 23 -5.54 -16.46 -3.80
N ILE A 24 -4.53 -15.95 -3.12
CA ILE A 24 -3.39 -15.29 -3.74
C ILE A 24 -2.70 -16.24 -4.73
N ALA A 25 -2.46 -17.50 -4.35
CA ALA A 25 -1.85 -18.48 -5.24
C ALA A 25 -2.72 -18.79 -6.48
N ILE A 26 -4.05 -18.80 -6.34
CA ILE A 26 -4.98 -18.97 -7.48
C ILE A 26 -4.89 -17.76 -8.42
N VAL A 27 -4.94 -16.55 -7.86
CA VAL A 27 -4.86 -15.30 -8.62
C VAL A 27 -3.53 -15.16 -9.36
N ASN A 28 -2.41 -15.51 -8.71
CA ASN A 28 -1.09 -15.44 -9.32
C ASN A 28 -0.91 -16.46 -10.45
N LYS A 29 -1.56 -17.63 -10.40
CA LYS A 29 -1.55 -18.60 -11.51
C LYS A 29 -2.18 -18.06 -12.79
N GLU A 30 -3.23 -17.25 -12.66
CA GLU A 30 -3.95 -16.67 -13.80
C GLU A 30 -3.21 -15.48 -14.45
N ASN A 31 -2.07 -15.02 -13.89
CA ASN A 31 -1.22 -13.95 -14.45
C ASN A 31 -1.97 -12.64 -14.79
N PHE A 32 -2.81 -12.15 -13.89
CA PHE A 32 -3.53 -10.88 -14.10
C PHE A 32 -2.61 -9.66 -14.00
N GLU A 33 -2.59 -8.82 -15.04
CA GLU A 33 -1.82 -7.56 -15.03
C GLU A 33 -2.49 -6.47 -14.17
N LYS A 34 -3.82 -6.35 -14.21
CA LYS A 34 -4.54 -5.24 -13.55
C LYS A 34 -5.33 -5.71 -12.33
N HIS A 35 -5.35 -4.87 -11.30
CA HIS A 35 -6.15 -5.06 -10.08
C HIS A 35 -7.65 -5.29 -10.38
N VAL A 36 -8.18 -4.56 -11.37
CA VAL A 36 -9.59 -4.66 -11.79
C VAL A 36 -9.91 -6.04 -12.39
N GLU A 37 -8.95 -6.68 -13.05
CA GLU A 37 -9.13 -8.01 -13.65
C GLU A 37 -9.21 -9.10 -12.58
N ILE A 38 -8.36 -9.00 -11.55
CA ILE A 38 -8.44 -9.86 -10.36
C ILE A 38 -9.80 -9.75 -9.69
N ILE A 39 -10.30 -8.52 -9.50
CA ILE A 39 -11.63 -8.30 -8.92
C ILE A 39 -12.74 -8.93 -9.78
N LYS A 40 -12.68 -8.75 -11.11
CA LYS A 40 -13.67 -9.34 -12.03
C LYS A 40 -13.64 -10.87 -11.99
N PHE A 41 -12.44 -11.47 -11.98
CA PHE A 41 -12.26 -12.91 -11.87
C PHE A 41 -12.86 -13.46 -10.57
N LEU A 42 -12.53 -12.86 -9.42
CA LEU A 42 -13.02 -13.29 -8.12
C LEU A 42 -14.54 -13.14 -7.98
N LYS A 43 -15.10 -12.04 -8.50
CA LYS A 43 -16.55 -11.82 -8.49
C LYS A 43 -17.30 -12.74 -9.44
N GLY A 44 -16.76 -12.95 -10.64
CA GLY A 44 -17.43 -13.71 -11.70
C GLY A 44 -17.35 -15.21 -11.48
N LYS A 45 -16.15 -15.75 -11.22
CA LYS A 45 -15.94 -17.20 -11.09
C LYS A 45 -16.13 -17.74 -9.67
N HIS A 46 -16.02 -16.87 -8.66
CA HIS A 46 -16.01 -17.29 -7.25
C HIS A 46 -17.02 -16.54 -6.38
N GLU A 47 -17.91 -15.74 -7.00
CA GLU A 47 -19.01 -15.03 -6.33
C GLU A 47 -18.59 -14.15 -5.14
N PHE A 48 -17.37 -13.62 -5.21
CA PHE A 48 -16.85 -12.76 -4.15
C PHE A 48 -17.70 -11.49 -3.99
N THR A 49 -17.87 -11.04 -2.75
CA THR A 49 -18.30 -9.67 -2.48
C THR A 49 -17.19 -8.67 -2.83
N HIS A 50 -17.55 -7.41 -3.06
CA HIS A 50 -16.57 -6.36 -3.39
C HIS A 50 -15.44 -6.27 -2.36
N GLY A 51 -15.77 -6.34 -1.06
CA GLY A 51 -14.78 -6.23 0.01
C GLY A 51 -13.73 -7.34 -0.03
N PHE A 52 -14.16 -8.60 -0.17
CA PHE A 52 -13.24 -9.74 -0.27
C PHE A 52 -12.43 -9.72 -1.55
N ALA A 53 -13.06 -9.39 -2.69
CA ALA A 53 -12.36 -9.34 -3.97
C ALA A 53 -11.25 -8.28 -3.95
N ASN A 54 -11.55 -7.11 -3.36
CA ASN A 54 -10.57 -6.04 -3.22
C ASN A 54 -9.43 -6.42 -2.26
N LEU A 55 -9.74 -7.09 -1.14
CA LEU A 55 -8.74 -7.57 -0.19
C LEU A 55 -7.74 -8.53 -0.85
N VAL A 56 -8.24 -9.57 -1.53
CA VAL A 56 -7.39 -10.55 -2.22
C VAL A 56 -6.61 -9.89 -3.34
N ALA A 57 -7.23 -9.04 -4.16
CA ALA A 57 -6.54 -8.36 -5.26
C ALA A 57 -5.39 -7.45 -4.77
N HIS A 58 -5.61 -6.68 -3.70
CA HIS A 58 -4.56 -5.88 -3.08
C HIS A 58 -3.44 -6.75 -2.53
N LYS A 59 -3.79 -7.86 -1.86
CA LYS A 59 -2.81 -8.73 -1.23
C LYS A 59 -2.01 -9.54 -2.25
N ALA A 60 -2.63 -10.06 -3.30
CA ALA A 60 -1.97 -10.78 -4.39
C ALA A 60 -0.96 -9.87 -5.13
N LYS A 61 -1.36 -8.63 -5.42
CA LYS A 61 -0.42 -7.64 -5.97
C LYS A 61 0.65 -7.20 -4.98
N SER A 62 0.36 -7.15 -3.68
CA SER A 62 1.36 -6.82 -2.65
C SER A 62 2.34 -7.98 -2.35
N THR A 63 2.00 -9.21 -2.74
CA THR A 63 2.89 -10.37 -2.64
C THR A 63 3.78 -10.54 -3.87
N ASP A 64 3.33 -10.12 -5.05
CA ASP A 64 4.08 -10.19 -6.30
C ASP A 64 4.93 -8.93 -6.55
N ALA A 65 4.39 -7.75 -6.24
CA ALA A 65 5.17 -6.54 -6.05
C ALA A 65 5.54 -6.45 -4.57
N GLY A 66 6.80 -6.76 -4.26
CA GLY A 66 7.38 -6.80 -2.92
C GLY A 66 6.71 -5.81 -1.97
N SER A 67 6.17 -6.35 -0.87
CA SER A 67 5.45 -5.63 0.17
C SER A 67 6.25 -4.44 0.71
N VAL A 68 6.13 -3.33 0.02
CA VAL A 68 6.26 -1.94 0.42
C VAL A 68 5.50 -1.19 -0.68
N GLU A 69 4.55 -0.33 -0.35
CA GLU A 69 4.46 0.92 -1.12
C GLU A 69 5.90 1.43 -1.12
N ASN A 70 6.62 1.26 -2.24
CA ASN A 70 8.04 1.55 -2.29
C ASN A 70 8.12 3.05 -2.05
N LYS A 71 8.40 3.40 -0.78
CA LYS A 71 8.33 4.76 -0.28
C LYS A 71 9.22 5.65 -1.13
N ASP A 72 10.34 5.08 -1.55
CA ASP A 72 11.26 5.61 -2.53
C ASP A 72 10.59 5.88 -3.89
N ASP A 73 9.83 4.97 -4.49
CA ASP A 73 9.13 5.20 -5.77
C ASP A 73 8.12 6.36 -5.71
N LEU A 74 7.37 6.45 -4.60
CA LEU A 74 6.46 7.57 -4.36
C LEU A 74 7.20 8.90 -4.18
N ILE A 75 8.39 8.88 -3.56
CA ILE A 75 9.23 10.08 -3.40
C ILE A 75 9.86 10.44 -4.75
N VAL A 76 10.44 9.48 -5.48
CA VAL A 76 11.02 9.69 -6.82
C VAL A 76 9.99 10.33 -7.74
N SER A 77 8.75 9.82 -7.77
CA SER A 77 7.67 10.39 -8.56
C SER A 77 7.29 11.82 -8.15
N GLN A 78 7.31 12.15 -6.85
CA GLN A 78 7.00 13.50 -6.36
C GLN A 78 8.04 14.55 -6.77
N TYR A 79 9.30 14.14 -6.89
CA TYR A 79 10.42 15.03 -7.23
C TYR A 79 10.79 15.00 -8.72
N GLN A 80 10.09 14.21 -9.55
CA GLN A 80 10.29 14.21 -10.99
C GLN A 80 10.02 15.61 -11.58
N GLY A 81 10.99 16.17 -12.30
CA GLY A 81 10.94 17.56 -12.81
C GLY A 81 11.21 18.63 -11.75
N LYS A 82 11.48 18.24 -10.50
CA LYS A 82 11.80 19.12 -9.36
C LYS A 82 13.01 18.60 -8.58
N GLU A 83 13.96 17.99 -9.29
CA GLU A 83 15.08 17.27 -8.70
C GLU A 83 15.95 18.15 -7.81
N HIS A 84 16.02 19.45 -8.11
CA HIS A 84 16.71 20.46 -7.31
C HIS A 84 16.14 20.63 -5.88
N LEU A 85 14.91 20.19 -5.61
CA LEU A 85 14.31 20.19 -4.27
C LEU A 85 14.64 18.93 -3.46
N LYS A 86 15.16 17.87 -4.10
CA LYS A 86 15.51 16.61 -3.43
C LYS A 86 16.59 16.78 -2.34
N PRO A 87 17.68 17.57 -2.53
CA PRO A 87 18.65 17.81 -1.46
C PRO A 87 18.05 18.51 -0.24
N ILE A 88 17.07 19.39 -0.44
CA ILE A 88 16.35 20.08 0.65
C ILE A 88 15.51 19.06 1.41
N TYR A 89 14.79 18.18 0.70
CA TYR A 89 14.05 17.09 1.30
C TYR A 89 14.92 16.19 2.17
N GLU A 90 16.07 15.75 1.66
CA GLU A 90 16.99 14.88 2.40
C GLU A 90 17.52 15.56 3.66
N LYS A 91 17.86 16.85 3.57
CA LYS A 91 18.27 17.65 4.74
C LYS A 91 17.15 17.75 5.78
N LEU A 92 15.92 18.04 5.36
CA LEU A 92 14.78 18.14 6.26
C LEU A 92 14.49 16.82 6.97
N ILE A 93 14.46 15.71 6.23
CA ILE A 93 14.23 14.38 6.82
C ILE A 93 15.32 14.04 7.84
N LYS A 94 16.59 14.29 7.50
CA LYS A 94 17.72 14.03 8.41
C LYS A 94 17.55 14.78 9.73
N GLU A 95 17.26 16.07 9.69
CA GLU A 95 17.04 16.88 10.90
C GLU A 95 15.80 16.43 11.67
N ILE A 96 14.70 16.14 10.98
CA ILE A 96 13.43 15.76 11.61
C ILE A 96 13.55 14.44 12.36
N LEU A 97 14.27 13.47 11.81
CA LEU A 97 14.51 12.18 12.47
C LEU A 97 15.33 12.32 13.76
N THR A 98 16.05 13.44 13.97
CA THR A 98 16.74 13.69 15.26
C THR A 98 15.78 14.03 16.41
N PHE A 99 14.56 14.49 16.12
CA PHE A 99 13.58 14.87 17.15
C PHE A 99 12.94 13.67 17.87
N GLY A 100 13.13 12.44 17.39
CA GLY A 100 12.65 11.24 18.06
C GLY A 100 12.45 10.04 17.14
N ASN A 101 12.64 8.85 17.70
CA ASN A 101 12.49 7.58 16.99
C ASN A 101 11.02 7.18 16.76
N ASP A 102 10.07 7.96 17.26
CA ASP A 102 8.62 7.73 17.12
C ASP A 102 8.01 8.41 15.88
N ILE A 103 8.84 9.06 15.06
CA ILE A 103 8.43 9.75 13.85
C ILE A 103 8.33 8.76 12.69
N GLU A 104 7.14 8.69 12.08
CA GLU A 104 6.87 7.90 10.89
C GLU A 104 6.82 8.80 9.65
N ILE A 105 7.58 8.39 8.62
CA ILE A 105 7.56 8.99 7.28
C ILE A 105 6.61 8.17 6.41
N ALA A 106 5.52 8.79 5.99
CA ALA A 106 4.46 8.20 5.17
C ALA A 106 4.32 8.98 3.85
N PRO A 107 5.07 8.62 2.80
CA PRO A 107 4.90 9.24 1.49
C PRO A 107 3.52 8.92 0.92
N LYS A 108 2.90 9.94 0.35
CA LYS A 108 1.64 9.90 -0.40
C LYS A 108 1.92 10.34 -1.83
N LYS A 109 0.90 10.25 -2.70
CA LYS A 109 1.05 10.59 -4.12
C LYS A 109 1.63 11.98 -4.39
N ASN A 110 1.23 12.99 -3.61
CA ASN A 110 1.57 14.40 -3.88
C ASN A 110 2.39 15.05 -2.76
N TYR A 111 2.58 14.37 -1.64
CA TYR A 111 3.26 14.93 -0.48
C TYR A 111 3.77 13.82 0.44
N VAL A 112 4.72 14.14 1.31
CA VAL A 112 5.19 13.25 2.38
C VAL A 112 4.57 13.69 3.70
N SER A 113 3.79 12.80 4.31
CA SER A 113 3.21 13.00 5.64
C SER A 113 4.23 12.62 6.71
N LEU A 114 4.47 13.53 7.65
CA LEU A 114 5.26 13.30 8.84
C LEU A 114 4.32 13.18 10.03
N ARG A 115 4.31 12.02 10.66
CA ARG A 115 3.33 11.70 11.70
C ARG A 115 3.91 10.89 12.85
N ARG A 116 3.30 11.05 14.02
CA ARG A 116 3.43 10.14 15.16
C ARG A 116 2.07 9.44 15.31
N LYS A 117 1.37 9.66 16.43
CA LYS A 117 -0.06 9.32 16.58
C LYS A 117 -0.97 10.16 15.68
N LYS A 118 -0.57 11.39 15.40
CA LYS A 118 -1.25 12.32 14.48
C LYS A 118 -0.23 12.91 13.53
N GLN A 119 -0.69 13.33 12.35
CA GLN A 119 0.14 14.08 11.41
C GLN A 119 0.45 15.45 12.00
N PHE A 120 1.72 15.84 11.95
CA PHE A 120 2.19 17.13 12.49
C PHE A 120 2.86 17.99 11.42
N ALA A 121 3.34 17.40 10.32
CA ALA A 121 3.93 18.15 9.21
C ALA A 121 3.67 17.45 7.87
N ILE A 122 3.77 18.24 6.80
CA ILE A 122 3.71 17.78 5.41
C ILE A 122 4.90 18.38 4.66
N LEU A 123 5.61 17.56 3.90
CA LEU A 123 6.57 18.02 2.90
C LEU A 123 5.94 17.86 1.52
N ASN A 124 5.74 18.97 0.82
CA ASN A 124 5.21 18.99 -0.54
C ASN A 124 6.22 19.72 -1.43
N PRO A 125 6.76 19.10 -2.48
CA PRO A 125 7.56 19.79 -3.48
C PRO A 125 6.68 20.68 -4.35
N ALA A 126 6.41 21.90 -3.88
CA ALA A 126 5.75 22.95 -4.64
C ALA A 126 6.78 23.76 -5.44
N THR A 127 6.40 24.16 -6.65
CA THR A 127 7.08 25.14 -7.51
C THR A 127 6.04 26.17 -7.92
#